data_AF-A0A527G419-F1
#
_entry.id   AF-A0A527G419-F1
#
_cell.length_a   1.000
_cell.length_b   1.000
_cell.length_c   1.000
_cell.angle_alpha   90.00
_cell.angle_beta   90.00
_cell.angle_gamma   90.00
#
_symmetry.space_group_name_H-M   'P 1'
#
loop_
_entity.id
_entity.type
_entity.pdbx_description
1 polymer ?
#
loop_
_entity_poly.entity_id
_entity_poly.type
_entity_poly.pdbx_seq_one_letter_code
_entity_poly.pdbx_strand_id
1 'polypeptide(L)' 'VPIGDDPLPVFAKADGVLDFTTPASTVEFAGYAAQARIVHVVGTTGCTADDNAKIAAAARHATIVKSGNM' A
#
# COMPACT_ATOMS: atom_id res chain seq x y z
N VAL A 1 -10.74 16.21 9.84
CA VAL A 1 -10.36 14.81 10.13
C VAL A 1 -9.03 14.86 10.87
N PRO A 2 -8.82 14.10 11.96
CA PRO A 2 -7.53 14.08 12.66
C PRO A 2 -6.41 13.55 11.74
N ILE A 3 -5.19 14.08 11.93
CA ILE A 3 -3.96 13.58 11.32
C ILE A 3 -3.27 12.71 12.38
N GLY A 4 -2.73 11.56 11.97
CA GLY A 4 -2.07 10.62 12.87
C GLY A 4 -1.01 9.81 12.15
N ASP A 5 -0.26 9.05 12.93
CA ASP A 5 0.92 8.27 12.54
C ASP A 5 0.80 6.77 12.85
N ASP A 6 -0.32 6.33 13.42
CA ASP A 6 -0.66 4.91 13.60
C ASP A 6 -1.53 4.40 12.43
N PRO A 7 -0.95 3.66 11.46
CA PRO A 7 -1.68 3.24 10.26
C PRO A 7 -2.68 2.11 10.53
N LEU A 8 -2.47 1.25 11.54
CA LEU A 8 -3.25 0.01 11.69
C LEU A 8 -4.74 0.26 11.95
N PRO A 9 -5.14 1.13 12.90
CA PRO A 9 -6.55 1.42 13.15
C PRO A 9 -7.23 2.13 11.98
N VAL A 10 -6.46 2.82 11.14
CA VAL A 10 -6.95 3.56 9.97
C VAL A 10 -7.20 2.60 8.81
N PHE A 11 -6.25 1.70 8.51
CA PHE A 11 -6.41 0.67 7.48
C PHE A 11 -7.57 -0.27 7.80
N ALA A 12 -7.79 -0.62 9.07
CA ALA A 12 -8.91 -1.48 9.49
C ALA A 12 -10.30 -0.87 9.24
N LYS A 13 -10.39 0.45 9.04
CA LYS A 13 -11.65 1.18 8.81
C LYS A 13 -11.77 1.76 7.41
N ALA A 14 -10.73 1.63 6.58
CA ALA A 14 -10.69 2.18 5.23
C ALA A 14 -11.14 1.12 4.21
N ASP A 15 -11.67 1.56 3.07
CA ASP A 15 -11.93 0.68 1.92
C ASP A 15 -10.72 0.63 0.96
N GLY A 16 -9.81 1.60 1.08
CA GLY A 16 -8.58 1.63 0.32
C GLY A 16 -7.61 2.74 0.73
N VAL A 17 -6.41 2.69 0.15
CA VAL A 17 -5.29 3.58 0.48
C VAL A 17 -4.70 4.19 -0.78
N LEU A 18 -4.41 5.49 -0.73
CA LEU A 18 -3.68 6.22 -1.75
C LEU A 18 -2.25 6.45 -1.27
N ASP A 19 -1.28 5.96 -2.01
CA ASP A 19 0.11 5.89 -1.58
C ASP A 19 1.07 6.52 -2.59
N PHE A 20 1.58 7.70 -2.24
CA PHE A 20 2.58 8.48 -2.97
C PHE A 20 3.74 8.83 -2.03
N THR A 21 4.37 7.79 -1.48
CA THR A 21 5.36 7.95 -0.41
C THR A 21 6.73 7.43 -0.84
N THR A 22 7.35 6.56 -0.05
CA THR A 22 8.66 5.97 -0.31
C THR A 22 8.53 4.47 -0.56
N PRO A 23 9.46 3.83 -1.31
CA PRO A 23 9.40 2.38 -1.55
C PRO A 23 9.25 1.53 -0.29
N ALA A 24 9.96 1.89 0.79
CA ALA A 24 9.90 1.19 2.07
C ALA A 24 8.49 1.27 2.69
N SER A 25 7.91 2.48 2.74
CA SER A 25 6.55 2.68 3.23
C SER A 25 5.51 1.95 2.39
N THR A 26 5.65 1.97 1.06
CA THR A 26 4.74 1.26 0.15
C THR A 26 4.75 -0.25 0.36
N VAL A 27 5.93 -0.85 0.60
CA VAL A 27 6.02 -2.29 0.89
C VAL A 27 5.28 -2.62 2.20
N GLU A 28 5.44 -1.80 3.23
CA GLU A 28 4.75 -1.98 4.52
C GLU A 28 3.23 -1.82 4.35
N PHE A 29 2.79 -0.76 3.69
CA PHE A 29 1.38 -0.48 3.42
C PHE A 29 0.73 -1.54 2.54
N ALA A 30 1.45 -2.12 1.57
CA ALA A 30 0.95 -3.25 0.79
C ALA A 30 0.67 -4.46 1.69
N GLY A 31 1.54 -4.71 2.67
CA GLY A 31 1.31 -5.72 3.70
C GLY A 31 0.04 -5.46 4.51
N TYR A 32 -0.16 -4.23 4.97
CA TYR A 32 -1.37 -3.85 5.73
C TYR A 32 -2.64 -3.91 4.87
N ALA A 33 -2.58 -3.46 3.61
CA ALA A 33 -3.70 -3.55 2.69
C ALA A 33 -4.11 -5.01 2.43
N ALA A 34 -3.14 -5.91 2.29
CA ALA A 34 -3.36 -7.35 2.16
C ALA A 34 -4.02 -7.96 3.41
N GLN A 35 -3.60 -7.55 4.62
CA GLN A 35 -4.19 -8.03 5.87
C GLN A 35 -5.63 -7.52 6.04
N ALA A 36 -5.87 -6.25 5.72
CA ALA A 36 -7.20 -5.63 5.79
C ALA A 36 -8.12 -6.03 4.62
N ARG A 37 -7.58 -6.62 3.55
CA ARG A 37 -8.27 -6.98 2.29
C ARG A 37 -8.91 -5.79 1.59
N ILE A 38 -8.18 -4.68 1.54
CA ILE A 38 -8.62 -3.39 0.98
C ILE A 38 -7.85 -3.06 -0.30
N VAL A 39 -8.29 -2.03 -1.03
CA VAL A 39 -7.60 -1.58 -2.25
C VAL A 39 -6.35 -0.78 -1.89
N HIS A 40 -5.24 -0.98 -2.61
CA HIS A 40 -4.05 -0.15 -2.50
C HIS A 40 -3.69 0.46 -3.85
N VAL A 41 -3.80 1.78 -3.97
CA VAL A 41 -3.41 2.53 -5.16
C VAL A 41 -2.02 3.12 -4.92
N VAL A 42 -1.04 2.63 -5.67
CA VAL A 42 0.38 2.94 -5.50
C VAL A 42 0.84 3.86 -6.64
N GLY A 43 1.08 5.12 -6.31
CA GLY A 43 1.78 6.11 -7.15
C GLY A 43 3.28 6.19 -6.85
N THR A 44 3.77 5.54 -5.79
CA THR A 44 5.18 5.52 -5.41
C THR A 44 6.09 4.97 -6.53
N THR A 45 7.14 5.74 -6.85
CA THR A 45 8.18 5.36 -7.82
C THR A 45 9.48 4.93 -7.12
N GLY A 46 10.46 4.43 -7.87
CA GLY A 46 11.76 4.02 -7.31
C GLY A 46 11.79 2.69 -6.56
N CYS A 47 10.72 1.87 -6.65
CA CYS A 47 10.69 0.54 -6.04
C CYS A 47 11.69 -0.41 -6.72
N THR A 48 12.49 -1.12 -5.91
CA THR A 48 13.44 -2.14 -6.37
C THR A 48 12.71 -3.40 -6.85
N ALA A 49 13.44 -4.35 -7.45
CA ALA A 49 12.87 -5.64 -7.83
C ALA A 49 12.30 -6.40 -6.62
N ASP A 50 12.99 -6.35 -5.48
CA ASP A 50 12.56 -6.99 -4.23
C ASP A 50 11.32 -6.32 -3.64
N ASP A 51 11.23 -4.98 -3.70
CA ASP A 51 10.02 -4.26 -3.29
C ASP A 51 8.83 -4.67 -4.14
N ASN A 52 8.99 -4.70 -5.46
CA ASN A 52 7.94 -5.10 -6.38
C ASN A 52 7.52 -6.57 -6.16
N ALA A 53 8.46 -7.46 -5.81
CA ALA A 53 8.15 -8.85 -5.46
C ALA A 53 7.29 -8.96 -4.19
N LYS A 54 7.58 -8.16 -3.16
CA LYS A 54 6.76 -8.09 -1.93
C LYS A 54 5.38 -7.51 -2.20
N ILE A 55 5.29 -6.45 -2.99
CA ILE A 55 4.01 -5.84 -3.41
C ILE A 55 3.18 -6.87 -4.20
N ALA A 56 3.80 -7.61 -5.13
CA ALA A 56 3.14 -8.67 -5.90
C ALA A 56 2.65 -9.83 -5.01
N ALA A 57 3.39 -10.16 -3.93
CA ALA A 57 2.93 -11.15 -2.96
C ALA A 57 1.70 -10.66 -2.19
N ALA A 58 1.68 -9.38 -1.76
CA ALA A 58 0.53 -8.76 -1.10
C ALA A 58 -0.72 -8.73 -2.00
N ALA A 59 -0.54 -8.57 -3.31
CA ALA A 59 -1.64 -8.57 -4.30
C ALA A 59 -2.42 -9.91 -4.38
N ARG A 60 -1.96 -10.97 -3.70
CA ARG A 60 -2.73 -12.21 -3.53
C ARG A 60 -3.93 -12.05 -2.60
N HIS A 61 -3.94 -11.01 -1.77
CA HIS A 61 -4.97 -10.77 -0.75
C HIS A 61 -5.58 -9.36 -0.79
N ALA A 62 -4.97 -8.44 -1.54
CA ALA A 62 -5.47 -7.09 -1.81
C ALA A 62 -5.51 -6.80 -3.31
N THR A 63 -6.44 -5.95 -3.74
CA THR A 63 -6.39 -5.40 -5.11
C THR A 63 -5.41 -4.24 -5.13
N ILE A 64 -4.30 -4.39 -5.86
CA ILE A 64 -3.25 -3.39 -5.95
C ILE A 64 -3.16 -2.82 -7.38
N VAL A 65 -3.32 -1.50 -7.50
CA VAL A 65 -3.12 -0.75 -8.75
C VAL A 65 -1.84 0.06 -8.61
N LYS A 66 -0.81 -0.24 -9.42
CA LYS A 66 0.48 0.44 -9.36
C LYS A 66 0.84 1.05 -10.70
N SER A 67 1.05 2.37 -10.72
CA SER A 67 1.52 3.11 -11.89
C SER A 67 2.41 4.27 -11.44
N GLY A 68 3.49 4.54 -12.18
CA GLY A 68 4.35 5.71 -11.93
C GLY A 68 3.78 7.02 -12.49
N ASN A 69 2.63 6.96 -13.17
CA ASN A 69 1.90 8.10 -13.71
C ASN A 69 0.41 7.82 -13.59
N MET A 70 -0.31 8.67 -12.86
CA MET A 70 -1.74 8.54 -12.56
C MET A 70 -2.45 9.87 -12.73
#